data_AF-A0A520YES1-F1
#
_entry.id   AF-A0A520YES1-F1
#
_cell.length_a   1.000
_cell.length_b   1.000
_cell.length_c   1.000
_cell.angle_alpha   90.00
_cell.angle_beta   90.00
_cell.angle_gamma   90.00
#
_symmetry.space_group_name_H-M   'P 1'
#
loop_
_entity.id
_entity.type
_entity.pdbx_description
1 polymer ?
#
loop_
_entity_poly.entity_id
_entity_poly.type
_entity_poly.pdbx_seq_one_letter_code
_entity_poly.pdbx_strand_id
1 'polypeptide(L)'
;MRISNSFSEGEIQVLEFILQTLLRGGTPSMATRNKDFASVYRKVMTMKKRVEEKKSQSKLSSSVGTVAAADDSAADDDDLQRKAG
;
A
#
# COMPACT_ATOMS: atom_id res chain seq x y z
N MET A 1 -18.79 -10.77 20.98
CA MET A 1 -17.75 -10.06 20.20
C MET A 1 -16.70 -11.10 19.79
N ARG A 2 -16.50 -11.33 18.49
CA ARG A 2 -15.57 -12.35 18.00
C ARG A 2 -14.23 -11.65 17.73
N ILE A 3 -13.22 -11.92 18.56
CA ILE A 3 -11.87 -11.38 18.38
C ILE A 3 -11.22 -12.23 17.28
N SER A 4 -11.02 -11.68 16.09
CA SER A 4 -10.25 -12.36 15.04
C SER A 4 -8.77 -12.38 15.43
N ASN A 5 -8.09 -13.51 15.23
CA ASN A 5 -6.64 -13.65 15.45
C ASN A 5 -5.79 -12.92 14.39
N SER A 6 -6.38 -11.94 13.70
CA SER A 6 -5.77 -11.17 12.63
C SER A 6 -6.26 -9.74 12.69
N PHE A 7 -5.37 -8.79 12.42
CA PHE A 7 -5.71 -7.38 12.28
C PHE A 7 -6.56 -7.15 11.03
N SER A 8 -7.59 -6.32 11.19
CA SER A 8 -8.37 -5.72 10.12
C SER A 8 -7.54 -4.70 9.32
N GLU A 9 -8.04 -4.32 8.14
CA GLU A 9 -7.40 -3.28 7.32
C GLU A 9 -7.28 -1.95 8.04
N GLY A 10 -8.32 -1.52 8.75
CA GLY A 10 -8.31 -0.26 9.51
C GLY A 10 -7.25 -0.27 10.61
N GLU A 11 -7.11 -1.39 11.32
CA GLU A 11 -6.06 -1.53 12.34
C GLU A 11 -4.65 -1.50 11.71
N ILE A 12 -4.47 -2.09 10.53
CA ILE A 12 -3.19 -2.03 9.79
C ILE A 12 -2.88 -0.59 9.36
N GLN A 13 -3.87 0.17 8.89
CA GLN A 13 -3.71 1.58 8.51
C GLN A 13 -3.33 2.46 9.72
N VAL A 14 -3.97 2.25 10.87
CA VAL A 14 -3.64 2.97 12.11
C VAL A 14 -2.22 2.64 12.56
N LEU A 15 -1.81 1.36 12.51
CA LEU A 15 -0.45 0.95 12.84
C LEU A 15 0.59 1.59 11.89
N GLU A 16 0.32 1.61 10.59
CA GLU A 16 1.17 2.27 9.62
C GLU A 16 1.30 3.77 9.91
N PHE A 17 0.20 4.46 10.20
CA PHE A 17 0.19 5.87 10.52
C PHE A 17 1.06 6.19 11.74
N ILE A 18 0.90 5.42 12.84
CA ILE A 18 1.70 5.61 14.06
C ILE A 18 3.19 5.43 13.76
N LEU A 19 3.54 4.34 13.06
CA LEU A 19 4.94 4.04 12.75
C LEU A 19 5.58 5.08 11.84
N GLN A 20 4.85 5.58 10.83
CA GLN A 20 5.33 6.67 9.97
C GLN A 20 5.44 8.00 10.73
N THR A 21 4.49 8.30 11.61
CA THR A 21 4.54 9.51 12.45
C THR A 21 5.77 9.51 13.35
N LEU A 22 6.10 8.35 13.94
CA LEU A 22 7.30 8.16 14.75
C LEU A 22 8.61 8.33 13.93
N LEU A 23 8.57 8.12 12.61
CA LEU A 23 9.71 8.32 11.72
C LEU A 23 9.81 9.75 11.15
N ARG A 24 8.68 10.46 10.98
CA ARG A 24 8.60 11.76 10.29
C ARG A 24 8.66 12.99 11.22
N GLY A 25 8.76 12.80 12.54
CA GLY A 25 8.86 13.92 13.48
C GLY A 25 8.23 13.71 14.86
N GLY A 26 7.60 12.56 15.10
CA GLY A 26 7.33 12.11 16.47
C GLY A 26 8.63 11.89 17.25
N THR A 27 8.58 11.87 18.59
CA THR A 27 9.77 11.78 19.44
C THR A 27 10.72 10.67 18.97
N PRO A 28 11.85 10.98 18.29
CA PRO A 28 12.66 9.99 17.57
C PRO A 28 13.27 8.96 18.52
N SER A 29 13.40 9.32 19.80
CA SER A 29 13.85 8.44 20.86
C SER A 29 12.93 7.23 21.05
N MET A 30 11.62 7.31 20.75
CA MET A 30 10.73 6.15 20.84
C MET A 30 10.91 5.16 19.69
N ALA A 31 11.13 5.66 18.46
CA ALA A 31 11.33 4.82 17.29
C ALA A 31 12.70 4.15 17.28
N THR A 32 13.75 4.89 17.67
CA THR A 32 15.15 4.46 17.54
C THR A 32 15.69 3.72 18.76
N ARG A 33 15.09 3.88 19.95
CA ARG A 33 15.54 3.14 21.16
C ARG A 33 14.99 1.72 21.25
N ASN A 34 13.93 1.39 20.52
CA ASN A 34 13.37 0.05 20.55
C ASN A 34 13.94 -0.80 19.40
N LYS A 35 14.75 -1.81 19.75
CA LYS A 35 15.37 -2.75 18.80
C LYS A 35 14.37 -3.44 17.87
N ASP A 36 13.12 -3.61 18.31
CA ASP A 36 12.09 -4.31 17.56
C ASP A 36 11.34 -3.41 16.58
N PHE A 37 11.54 -2.09 16.65
CA PHE A 37 10.80 -1.11 15.84
C PHE A 37 10.91 -1.40 14.34
N ALA A 38 12.12 -1.66 13.84
CA ALA A 38 12.34 -1.97 12.43
C ALA A 38 11.65 -3.28 12.00
N SER A 39 11.59 -4.27 12.90
CA SER A 39 10.88 -5.53 12.66
C SER A 39 9.38 -5.31 12.59
N VAL A 40 8.82 -4.53 13.52
CA VAL A 40 7.39 -4.17 13.55
C VAL A 40 7.00 -3.39 12.30
N TYR A 41 7.80 -2.40 11.89
CA TYR A 41 7.55 -1.64 10.67
C TYR A 41 7.46 -2.54 9.44
N ARG A 42 8.44 -3.42 9.23
CA ARG A 42 8.43 -4.37 8.10
C ARG A 42 7.24 -5.33 8.15
N LYS A 43 6.85 -5.79 9.33
CA LYS A 43 5.67 -6.65 9.51
C LYS A 43 4.39 -5.93 9.09
N VAL A 44 4.18 -4.69 9.52
CA VAL A 44 3.01 -3.89 9.15
C VAL A 44 2.96 -3.64 7.64
N MET A 45 4.09 -3.28 7.03
CA MET A 45 4.16 -3.12 5.57
C MET A 45 3.84 -4.42 4.81
N THR A 46 4.32 -5.56 5.32
CA THR A 46 3.99 -6.88 4.73
C THR A 46 2.51 -7.21 4.88
N MET A 47 1.90 -6.89 6.02
CA MET A 47 0.48 -7.09 6.24
C MET A 47 -0.37 -6.22 5.30
N LYS A 48 0.00 -4.95 5.13
CA LYS A 48 -0.63 -4.04 4.17
C LYS A 48 -0.59 -4.61 2.75
N LYS A 49 0.60 -5.04 2.30
CA LYS A 49 0.78 -5.66 0.99
C LYS A 49 -0.12 -6.88 0.79
N ARG A 50 -0.18 -7.80 1.76
CA ARG A 50 -1.04 -8.99 1.69
C ARG A 50 -2.53 -8.66 1.63
N VAL A 51 -2.97 -7.60 2.32
CA VAL A 51 -4.37 -7.15 2.26
C VAL A 51 -4.68 -6.60 0.88
N GLU A 52 -3.79 -5.81 0.30
CA GLU A 52 -3.93 -5.26 -1.05
C GLU A 52 -3.91 -6.36 -2.13
N GLU A 53 -2.98 -7.31 -2.04
CA GLU A 53 -2.92 -8.48 -2.93
C GLU A 53 -4.21 -9.30 -2.87
N LYS A 54 -4.76 -9.54 -1.67
CA LYS A 54 -6.06 -10.23 -1.49
C LYS A 54 -7.21 -9.47 -2.13
N LYS A 55 -7.22 -8.13 -2.05
CA LYS A 55 -8.23 -7.29 -2.72
C LYS A 55 -8.13 -7.36 -4.23
N SER A 56 -6.91 -7.33 -4.77
CA SER A 56 -6.67 -7.48 -6.22
C SER A 56 -7.11 -8.86 -6.69
N GLN A 57 -6.79 -9.91 -5.94
CA GLN A 57 -7.22 -11.27 -6.25
C GLN A 57 -8.75 -11.44 -6.14
N SER A 58 -9.41 -10.82 -5.14
CA SER A 58 -10.87 -10.87 -5.05
C SER A 58 -11.56 -10.15 -6.21
N LYS A 59 -10.99 -9.05 -6.72
CA LYS A 59 -11.50 -8.36 -7.91
C LYS A 59 -11.36 -9.19 -9.19
N LEU A 60 -10.24 -9.90 -9.33
CA LEU A 60 -10.03 -10.83 -10.45
C LEU A 60 -10.97 -12.04 -10.36
N SER A 61 -11.19 -12.56 -9.14
CA SER A 61 -12.08 -13.69 -8.90
C SER A 61 -13.57 -13.35 -8.99
N SER A 62 -13.97 -12.08 -8.87
CA SER A 62 -15.35 -11.64 -9.06
C SER A 62 -15.74 -11.41 -10.53
N SER A 63 -14.82 -11.67 -11.48
CA SER A 63 -15.11 -11.56 -12.91
C SER A 63 -15.77 -12.84 -13.45
N VAL A 64 -17.05 -13.01 -13.11
CA VAL A 64 -17.98 -13.72 -14.00
C VAL A 64 -18.77 -12.63 -14.71
N GLY A 65 -18.24 -12.19 -15.85
CA GLY A 65 -19.02 -11.50 -16.89
C GLY A 65 -18.77 -10.00 -17.10
N THR A 66 -17.59 -9.61 -17.60
CA THR A 66 -17.49 -8.54 -18.61
C THR A 66 -16.36 -8.84 -19.59
N VAL A 67 -16.72 -8.84 -20.88
CA VAL A 67 -15.82 -9.06 -22.02
C VAL A 67 -14.80 -7.93 -22.07
N ALA A 68 -13.53 -8.28 -22.30
CA ALA A 68 -12.44 -7.32 -22.50
C ALA A 68 -12.79 -6.37 -23.66
N ALA A 69 -12.92 -5.08 -23.34
CA ALA A 69 -12.81 -4.04 -24.35
C ALA A 69 -11.32 -3.78 -24.57
N ALA A 70 -10.90 -3.80 -25.84
CA ALA A 70 -9.53 -3.60 -26.26
C ALA A 70 -8.94 -2.29 -25.67
N ASP A 71 -7.72 -2.40 -25.17
CA ASP A 71 -6.85 -1.28 -24.82
C ASP A 71 -6.41 -0.59 -26.11
N ASP A 72 -7.23 0.34 -26.62
CA ASP A 72 -6.86 1.27 -27.68
C ASP A 72 -6.48 2.61 -27.04
N SER A 73 -5.27 2.66 -26.46
CA SER A 73 -4.58 3.89 -26.09
C SER A 73 -3.07 3.67 -26.13
N ALA A 74 -2.58 3.16 -27.26
CA ALA A 74 -1.23 3.45 -27.71
C ALA A 74 -1.21 4.91 -28.21
N ALA A 75 -1.03 5.85 -27.29
CA ALA A 75 -0.73 7.25 -27.58
C ALA A 75 0.09 7.85 -26.42
N ASP A 76 1.32 7.37 -26.28
CA ASP A 76 2.39 8.14 -25.62
C ASP A 76 2.81 9.22 -26.64
N ASP A 77 1.99 10.27 -26.70
CA ASP A 77 2.19 11.47 -27.52
C ASP A 77 2.86 12.52 -26.62
N ASP A 78 4.15 12.30 -26.31
CA ASP A 78 4.99 13.31 -25.66
C ASP A 78 6.40 13.32 -26.27
N ASP A 79 6.47 13.53 -27.58
CA ASP A 79 7.65 14.13 -28.18
C ASP A 79 7.25 14.93 -29.42
N LEU A 80 7.23 16.25 -29.27
CA LEU A 80 7.63 17.29 -30.23
C LEU A 80 6.93 18.61 -29.90
N GLN A 81 7.65 19.55 -29.27
CA GLN A 81 8.02 20.82 -29.92
C GLN A 81 8.77 21.82 -29.01
N ARG A 82 10.00 22.13 -29.48
CA ARG A 82 10.64 23.47 -29.55
C ARG A 82 11.12 24.06 -28.21
N LYS A 83 12.40 24.41 -28.07
CA LYS A 83 13.09 25.34 -28.96
C LYS A 83 14.61 25.26 -28.74
N ALA A 84 15.32 24.82 -29.78
CA ALA A 84 16.68 25.26 -30.03
C ALA A 84 16.62 26.67 -30.65
N GLY A 85 17.54 27.52 -30.22
CA GLY A 85 17.74 28.89 -30.65
C GLY A 85 18.78 29.51 -29.76
#